data_AF-A0A535BJ94-F1
#
_entry.id   AF-A0A535BJ94-F1
#
_cell.length_a   1.000
_cell.length_b   1.000
_cell.length_c   1.000
_cell.angle_alpha   90.00
_cell.angle_beta   90.00
_cell.angle_gamma   90.00
#
_symmetry.space_group_name_H-M   'P 1'
#
loop_
_entity.id
_entity.type
_entity.pdbx_description
1 polymer ?
#
loop_
_entity_poly.entity_id
_entity_poly.type
_entity_poly.pdbx_seq_one_letter_code
_entity_poly.pdbx_strand_id
1 'polypeptide(L)'
;MRMILPPLKERRVVDRLLSSFFHEYKAQDFKRAISLLCRFYHLKNPKVDWFEYIDWGKTAGKTYENGQIYLIHPENWKNGRKYNSERRWMNTVYHEIGHYVFWADAENKADTFAFRMVRGLNNHKNNHR
;
A
#
# COMPACT_ATOMS: atom_id res chain seq x y z
N MET A 1 -3.86 9.38 -11.40
CA MET A 1 -2.54 8.83 -11.79
C MET A 1 -2.69 7.32 -11.89
N ARG A 2 -2.26 6.69 -12.99
CA ARG A 2 -2.38 5.23 -13.14
C ARG A 2 -1.17 4.59 -12.47
N MET A 3 -1.38 3.92 -11.34
CA MET A 3 -0.29 3.19 -10.67
C MET A 3 0.10 2.00 -11.53
N ILE A 4 1.41 1.82 -11.77
CA ILE A 4 1.93 0.60 -12.39
C ILE A 4 1.78 -0.52 -11.35
N LEU A 5 1.17 -1.63 -11.74
CA LEU A 5 0.96 -2.79 -10.85
C LEU A 5 1.93 -3.92 -11.24
N PRO A 6 2.31 -4.79 -10.28
CA PRO A 6 3.04 -6.00 -10.59
C PRO A 6 2.28 -6.87 -11.62
N PRO A 7 3.00 -7.65 -12.45
CA PRO A 7 2.39 -8.61 -13.35
C PRO A 7 1.41 -9.54 -12.63
N LEU A 8 0.39 -10.03 -13.34
CA LEU A 8 -0.66 -10.87 -12.74
C LEU A 8 -0.09 -12.12 -12.05
N LYS A 9 0.99 -12.70 -12.60
CA LYS A 9 1.70 -13.85 -12.02
C LYS A 9 2.23 -13.54 -10.63
N GLU A 10 2.85 -12.38 -10.43
CA GLU A 10 3.38 -11.96 -9.13
C GLU A 10 2.25 -11.62 -8.15
N ARG A 11 1.20 -10.95 -8.62
CA ARG A 11 0.01 -10.68 -7.79
C ARG A 11 -0.64 -11.95 -7.27
N ARG A 12 -0.73 -13.01 -8.07
CA ARG A 12 -1.21 -14.33 -7.63
C ARG A 12 -0.31 -14.99 -6.59
N VAL A 13 1.00 -14.74 -6.61
CA VAL A 13 1.91 -15.24 -5.57
C VAL A 13 1.69 -14.47 -4.27
N VAL A 14 1.62 -13.15 -4.34
CA VAL A 14 1.33 -12.29 -3.17
C VAL A 14 0.00 -12.66 -2.53
N ASP A 15 -1.05 -12.83 -3.33
CA ASP A 15 -2.39 -13.18 -2.86
C ASP A 15 -2.40 -14.53 -2.12
N ARG A 16 -1.74 -15.56 -2.66
CA ARG A 16 -1.59 -16.86 -1.99
C ARG A 16 -0.80 -16.78 -0.68
N LEU A 17 0.27 -15.98 -0.65
CA LEU A 17 1.07 -15.80 0.58
C LEU A 17 0.27 -15.08 1.67
N LEU A 18 -0.49 -14.05 1.32
CA LEU A 18 -1.37 -13.34 2.25
C LEU A 18 -2.51 -14.24 2.75
N SER A 19 -3.09 -15.06 1.86
CA SER A 19 -4.09 -16.06 2.20
C SER A 19 -3.54 -17.10 3.18
N SER A 20 -2.36 -17.66 2.87
CA SER A 20 -1.62 -18.58 3.75
C SER A 20 -1.37 -17.97 5.13
N PHE A 21 -0.85 -16.74 5.19
CA PHE A 21 -0.67 -16.04 6.45
C PHE A 21 -1.99 -15.81 7.20
N PHE A 22 -3.07 -15.47 6.49
CA PHE A 22 -4.38 -15.28 7.11
C PHE A 22 -4.88 -16.56 7.79
N HIS A 23 -4.57 -17.74 7.25
CA HIS A 23 -5.00 -19.03 7.79
C HIS A 23 -4.04 -19.60 8.84
N GLU A 24 -2.75 -19.57 8.56
CA GLU A 24 -1.71 -20.30 9.29
C GLU A 24 -0.85 -19.41 10.20
N TYR A 25 -1.03 -18.09 10.14
CA TYR A 25 -0.29 -17.08 10.91
C TYR A 25 1.25 -17.15 10.77
N LYS A 26 1.73 -17.78 9.69
CA LYS A 26 3.16 -17.86 9.36
C LYS A 26 3.68 -16.49 8.93
N ALA A 27 4.26 -15.73 9.86
CA ALA A 27 4.77 -14.38 9.61
C ALA A 27 5.75 -14.28 8.41
N GLN A 28 6.43 -15.38 8.07
CA GLN A 28 7.31 -15.45 6.90
C GLN A 28 6.56 -15.25 5.57
N ASP A 29 5.34 -15.77 5.44
CA ASP A 29 4.54 -15.61 4.23
C ASP A 29 4.13 -14.16 4.03
N PHE A 30 3.70 -13.50 5.12
CA PHE A 30 3.43 -12.06 5.10
C PHE A 30 4.68 -11.26 4.70
N LYS A 31 5.82 -11.50 5.36
CA LYS A 31 7.09 -10.81 5.05
C LYS A 31 7.48 -10.99 3.59
N ARG A 32 7.31 -12.19 3.03
CA ARG A 32 7.60 -12.49 1.64
C ARG A 32 6.64 -11.79 0.68
N ALA A 33 5.34 -11.76 1.00
CA ALA A 33 4.34 -11.05 0.22
C ALA A 33 4.66 -9.56 0.12
N ILE A 34 4.94 -8.91 1.25
CA ILE A 34 5.29 -7.49 1.30
C ILE A 34 6.62 -7.23 0.57
N SER A 35 7.63 -8.08 0.76
CA SER A 35 8.92 -7.91 0.09
C SER A 35 8.82 -8.00 -1.43
N LEU A 36 7.95 -8.86 -1.97
CA LEU A 36 7.70 -8.93 -3.42
C LEU A 36 7.09 -7.61 -3.94
N LEU A 37 6.11 -7.05 -3.21
CA LEU A 37 5.50 -5.77 -3.58
C LEU A 37 6.53 -4.63 -3.51
N CYS A 38 7.26 -4.49 -2.40
CA CYS A 38 8.24 -3.43 -2.24
C CYS A 38 9.37 -3.52 -3.28
N ARG A 39 9.83 -4.73 -3.61
CA ARG A 39 10.84 -4.93 -4.66
C ARG A 39 10.37 -4.43 -6.01
N PHE A 40 9.12 -4.69 -6.39
CA PHE A 40 8.56 -4.20 -7.65
C PHE A 40 8.58 -2.67 -7.74
N TYR A 41 8.33 -1.98 -6.62
CA TYR A 41 8.34 -0.52 -6.55
C TYR A 41 9.72 0.07 -6.18
N HIS A 42 10.78 -0.74 -6.08
CA HIS A 42 12.10 -0.31 -5.62
C HIS A 42 12.10 0.36 -4.23
N LEU A 43 11.20 -0.08 -3.34
CA LEU A 43 11.06 0.43 -1.99
C LEU A 43 11.72 -0.49 -0.96
N LYS A 44 12.11 0.08 0.19
CA LYS A 44 12.43 -0.70 1.38
C LYS A 44 11.17 -1.38 1.91
N ASN A 45 11.32 -2.44 2.71
CA ASN A 45 10.17 -3.04 3.38
C ASN A 45 9.67 -2.07 4.49
N PRO A 46 8.36 -1.83 4.58
CA PRO A 46 7.79 -1.03 5.66
C PRO A 46 7.92 -1.75 7.00
N LYS A 47 7.93 -0.98 8.09
CA LYS A 47 7.74 -1.54 9.43
C LYS A 47 6.25 -1.81 9.62
N VAL A 48 5.89 -3.04 9.96
CA VAL A 48 4.50 -3.44 10.21
C VAL A 48 4.35 -3.80 11.68
N ASP A 49 3.43 -3.13 12.36
CA ASP A 49 3.06 -3.42 13.75
C ASP A 49 1.63 -3.97 13.80
N TRP A 50 1.46 -5.00 14.62
CA TRP A 50 0.19 -5.75 14.75
C TRP A 50 -0.60 -5.27 15.95
N PHE A 51 -1.90 -5.05 15.74
CA PHE A 51 -2.83 -4.62 16.78
C PHE A 51 -3.97 -5.61 16.95
N GLU A 52 -4.52 -5.65 18.17
CA GLU A 52 -5.71 -6.44 18.49
C GLU A 52 -6.98 -5.78 17.96
N TYR A 53 -7.07 -4.47 18.11
CA TYR A 53 -8.12 -3.63 17.57
C TYR A 53 -7.56 -2.25 17.24
N ILE A 54 -8.17 -1.58 16.26
CA ILE A 54 -7.86 -0.20 15.92
C ILE A 54 -9.13 0.61 16.19
N ASP A 55 -9.11 1.40 17.27
CA ASP A 55 -10.27 2.16 17.76
C ASP A 55 -10.40 3.55 17.12
N TRP A 56 -9.70 3.83 16.02
CA TRP A 56 -9.75 5.13 15.33
C TRP A 56 -11.01 5.34 14.47
N GLY A 57 -12.13 4.77 14.91
CA GLY A 57 -13.46 4.98 14.35
C GLY A 57 -13.77 4.16 13.09
N LYS A 58 -13.02 4.34 11.99
CA LYS A 58 -13.41 3.82 10.65
C LYS A 58 -12.36 3.00 9.90
N THR A 59 -11.11 2.96 10.35
CA THR A 59 -10.03 2.32 9.58
C THR A 59 -9.60 0.99 10.19
N ALA A 60 -9.43 -0.01 9.33
CA ALA A 60 -8.96 -1.35 9.66
C ALA A 60 -7.43 -1.48 9.63
N GLY A 61 -6.76 -0.38 9.26
CA GLY A 61 -5.32 -0.22 9.17
C GLY A 61 -4.97 1.26 9.19
N LYS A 62 -3.67 1.56 9.24
CA LYS A 62 -3.15 2.91 9.05
C LYS A 62 -1.69 2.86 8.63
N THR A 63 -1.38 3.47 7.50
CA THR A 63 -0.01 3.83 7.14
C THR A 63 0.32 5.21 7.71
N TYR A 64 1.58 5.41 8.11
CA TYR A 64 2.16 6.69 8.55
C TYR A 64 3.20 7.22 7.56
N GLU A 65 3.42 8.54 7.54
CA GLU A 65 4.33 9.22 6.61
C GLU A 65 5.78 8.71 6.73
N ASN A 66 6.17 8.25 7.92
CA ASN A 66 7.47 7.62 8.18
C ASN A 66 7.61 6.20 7.60
N GLY A 67 6.58 5.68 6.91
CA GLY A 67 6.57 4.35 6.31
C GLY A 67 6.18 3.21 7.26
N GLN A 68 5.74 3.52 8.48
CA GLN A 68 5.20 2.54 9.42
C GLN A 68 3.75 2.20 9.06
N ILE A 69 3.35 0.95 9.22
CA ILE A 69 2.00 0.46 8.91
C ILE A 69 1.45 -0.28 10.12
N TYR A 70 0.27 0.11 10.57
CA TYR A 70 -0.49 -0.60 11.60
C TYR A 70 -1.57 -1.43 10.94
N LEU A 71 -1.65 -2.69 11.33
CA LEU A 71 -2.64 -3.65 10.83
C LEU A 71 -3.21 -4.47 11.99
N ILE A 72 -4.48 -4.84 11.86
CA ILE A 72 -5.08 -5.85 12.74
C ILE A 72 -4.53 -7.23 12.34
N HIS A 73 -4.04 -8.01 13.30
CA HIS A 73 -3.57 -9.37 13.03
C HIS A 73 -4.74 -10.26 12.55
N PRO A 74 -4.53 -11.18 11.57
CA PRO A 74 -5.57 -12.10 11.10
C PRO A 74 -6.35 -12.84 12.20
N GLU A 75 -5.66 -13.22 13.27
CA GLU A 75 -6.26 -13.88 14.42
C GLU A 75 -7.37 -13.04 15.07
N ASN A 76 -7.08 -11.77 15.34
CA ASN A 76 -8.03 -10.83 15.93
C ASN A 76 -9.11 -10.42 14.93
N TRP A 77 -8.74 -10.29 13.65
CA TRP A 77 -9.67 -9.97 12.58
C TRP A 77 -10.82 -10.99 12.48
N LYS A 78 -10.51 -12.29 12.53
CA LYS A 78 -11.52 -13.35 12.45
C LYS A 78 -12.58 -13.27 13.56
N ASN A 79 -12.20 -12.71 14.72
CA ASN A 79 -13.09 -12.51 15.86
C ASN A 79 -13.89 -11.20 15.79
N GLY A 80 -13.68 -10.37 14.77
CA GLY A 80 -14.37 -9.10 14.58
C GLY A 80 -15.85 -9.27 14.23
N ARG A 81 -16.73 -8.44 14.83
CA ARG A 81 -18.18 -8.47 14.53
C ARG A 81 -18.55 -7.86 13.18
N LYS A 82 -17.82 -6.81 12.75
CA LYS A 82 -18.13 -6.03 11.53
C LYS A 82 -17.27 -6.42 10.33
N TYR A 83 -16.03 -6.81 10.57
CA TYR A 83 -15.05 -7.17 9.56
C TYR A 83 -14.31 -8.43 10.01
N ASN A 84 -14.59 -9.56 9.37
CA ASN A 84 -14.03 -10.87 9.71
C ASN A 84 -13.64 -11.72 8.50
N SER A 85 -13.91 -11.25 7.27
CA SER A 85 -13.58 -12.02 6.08
C SER A 85 -12.13 -11.81 5.66
N GLU A 86 -11.52 -12.89 5.18
CA GLU A 86 -10.19 -12.90 4.58
C GLU A 86 -10.05 -11.84 3.49
N ARG A 87 -11.03 -11.79 2.56
CA ARG A 87 -10.95 -10.86 1.43
C ARG A 87 -10.93 -9.41 1.87
N ARG A 88 -11.68 -9.05 2.92
CA ARG A 88 -11.65 -7.69 3.47
C ARG A 88 -10.32 -7.41 4.17
N TRP A 89 -9.78 -8.37 4.92
CA TRP A 89 -8.47 -8.24 5.57
C TRP A 89 -7.36 -8.00 4.54
N MET A 90 -7.28 -8.85 3.51
CA MET A 90 -6.30 -8.70 2.42
C MET A 90 -6.47 -7.37 1.69
N ASN A 91 -7.71 -6.93 1.46
CA ASN A 91 -7.97 -5.63 0.85
C ASN A 91 -7.46 -4.47 1.72
N THR A 92 -7.59 -4.56 3.05
CA THR A 92 -6.98 -3.61 3.98
C THR A 92 -5.46 -3.61 3.86
N VAL A 93 -4.82 -4.78 3.81
CA VAL A 93 -3.36 -4.87 3.59
C VAL A 93 -2.96 -4.18 2.29
N TYR A 94 -3.64 -4.47 1.17
CA TYR A 94 -3.35 -3.81 -0.11
C TYR A 94 -3.58 -2.30 -0.05
N HIS A 95 -4.62 -1.85 0.65
CA HIS A 95 -4.92 -0.43 0.82
C HIS A 95 -3.78 0.29 1.55
N GLU A 96 -3.35 -0.23 2.70
CA GLU A 96 -2.27 0.38 3.48
C GLU A 96 -0.92 0.34 2.76
N ILE A 97 -0.62 -0.76 2.05
CA ILE A 97 0.58 -0.84 1.19
C ILE A 97 0.49 0.15 0.03
N GLY A 98 -0.71 0.37 -0.53
CA GLY A 98 -0.95 1.42 -1.53
C GLY A 98 -0.60 2.80 -0.99
N HIS A 99 -1.01 3.12 0.24
CA HIS A 99 -0.59 4.35 0.92
C HIS A 99 0.93 4.43 1.09
N TYR A 100 1.56 3.34 1.51
CA TYR A 100 3.01 3.30 1.68
C TYR A 100 3.76 3.57 0.38
N VAL A 101 3.38 2.89 -0.71
CA VAL A 101 3.95 3.11 -2.04
C VAL A 101 3.77 4.57 -2.45
N PHE A 102 2.59 5.13 -2.21
CA PHE A 102 2.32 6.52 -2.56
C PHE A 102 3.14 7.53 -1.75
N TRP A 103 3.43 7.30 -0.47
CA TRP A 103 4.24 8.22 0.31
C TRP A 103 5.74 8.04 0.09
N ALA A 104 6.20 6.81 -0.06
CA ALA A 104 7.62 6.54 -0.28
C ALA A 104 8.12 7.03 -1.66
N ASP A 105 7.21 7.22 -2.61
CA ASP A 105 7.49 7.75 -3.96
C ASP A 105 7.24 9.27 -4.08
N ALA A 106 7.54 10.02 -3.02
CA ALA A 106 7.25 11.47 -2.95
C ALA A 106 8.03 12.29 -3.99
N GLU A 107 9.30 11.97 -4.25
CA GLU A 107 10.16 12.69 -5.20
C GLU A 107 9.64 12.61 -6.64
N ASN A 108 9.38 11.40 -7.16
CA ASN A 108 8.84 11.24 -8.52
C ASN A 108 7.47 11.92 -8.68
N LYS A 109 6.67 11.99 -7.60
CA LYS A 109 5.41 12.74 -7.58
C LYS A 109 5.64 14.24 -7.57
N ALA A 110 6.61 14.74 -6.79
CA ALA A 110 6.99 16.14 -6.76
C ALA A 110 7.50 16.59 -8.13
N ASP A 111 8.35 15.80 -8.78
CA ASP A 111 8.83 16.05 -10.14
C ASP A 111 7.69 16.06 -11.16
N THR A 112 6.81 15.05 -11.12
CA THR A 112 5.63 14.99 -12.00
C THR A 112 4.70 16.18 -11.78
N PHE A 113 4.51 16.58 -10.51
CA PHE A 113 3.71 17.74 -10.14
C PHE A 113 4.35 19.02 -10.68
N ALA A 114 5.64 19.26 -10.41
CA ALA A 114 6.38 20.42 -10.89
C ALA A 114 6.35 20.52 -12.42
N PHE A 115 6.63 19.41 -13.12
CA PHE A 115 6.55 19.34 -14.58
C PHE A 115 5.16 19.71 -15.12
N ARG A 116 4.08 19.22 -14.49
CA ARG A 116 2.71 19.54 -14.90
C ARG A 116 2.30 20.97 -14.59
N MET A 117 2.78 21.54 -13.49
CA MET A 117 2.52 22.93 -13.13
C MET A 117 3.12 23.90 -14.16
N VAL A 118 4.28 23.57 -14.74
CA VAL A 118 4.92 24.44 -15.76
C VAL A 118 4.46 24.15 -17.18
N ARG A 119 3.99 22.93 -17.47
CA ARG A 119 3.57 22.52 -18.81
C ARG A 119 2.34 23.31 -19.27
N GLY A 120 2.47 24.03 -20.38
CA GLY A 120 1.39 24.81 -20.99
C GLY A 120 1.35 26.28 -20.58
N LEU A 121 2.07 26.69 -19.53
CA LEU A 121 2.20 28.11 -19.14
C LEU A 121 3.16 28.89 -20.04
N ASN A 122 4.09 28.21 -20.74
CA ASN A 122 5.06 28.84 -21.62
C ASN A 122 4.54 29.23 -23.03
N ASN A 123 3.24 29.05 -23.31
CA ASN A 123 2.64 29.47 -24.58
C ASN A 123 2.31 30.99 -24.64
N HIS A 124 2.64 31.77 -23.63
CA HIS A 124 2.35 33.22 -23.60
C HIS A 124 3.43 34.14 -24.21
N LYS A 125 4.45 33.62 -24.91
CA LYS A 125 5.51 34.47 -25.49
C LYS A 125 5.56 34.60 -27.01
N ASN A 126 4.64 34.01 -27.77
CA ASN A 126 4.58 34.20 -29.23
C ASN A 126 3.21 34.68 -29.67
N ASN A 127 2.86 35.91 -29.34
CA ASN A 127 1.92 36.73 -30.09
C ASN A 127 2.16 38.18 -29.70
N HIS A 128 3.07 38.85 -30.41
CA HIS A 128 2.82 40.14 -31.06
C HIS A 128 4.13 40.80 -31.53
N ARG A 129 4.13 41.10 -32.84
CA ARG A 129 5.01 41.96 -33.63
C ARG A 129 6.34 41.38 -34.09
#